data_AF-A0A967CBI5-F1
#
_entry.id   AF-A0A967CBI5-F1
#
_cell.length_a   1.000
_cell.length_b   1.000
_cell.length_c   1.000
_cell.angle_alpha   90.00
_cell.angle_beta   90.00
_cell.angle_gamma   90.00
#
_symmetry.space_group_name_H-M   'P 1'
#
loop_
_entity.id
_entity.type
_entity.pdbx_description
1 polymer ?
#
loop_
_entity_poly.entity_id
_entity_poly.type
_entity_poly.pdbx_seq_one_letter_code
_entity_poly.pdbx_strand_id
1 'polypeptide(L)' 'LTVNQAGSKDLPECPIEINIIPHTLAQTTLGQLKAGDPVNLEVDLIARYVARMLGKE' A
#
# COMPACT_ATOMS: atom_id res chain seq x y z
N LEU A 1 -0.64 3.31 6.78
CA LEU A 1 0.16 2.09 7.02
C LEU A 1 1.53 2.32 6.40
N THR A 2 2.60 1.80 6.98
CA THR A 2 3.94 1.98 6.43
C THR A 2 4.23 0.89 5.41
N VAL A 3 4.62 1.29 4.20
CA VAL A 3 5.05 0.37 3.15
C VAL A 3 6.45 -0.14 3.49
N ASN A 4 6.59 -1.46 3.60
CA ASN A 4 7.86 -2.12 3.87
C ASN A 4 8.57 -2.52 2.58
N GLN A 5 7.82 -3.02 1.61
CA GLN A 5 8.32 -3.39 0.29
C GLN A 5 7.28 -3.02 -0.77
N ALA A 6 7.74 -2.57 -1.93
CA ALA A 6 6.89 -2.26 -3.08
C ALA A 6 7.59 -2.66 -4.37
N GLY A 7 7.09 -3.72 -5.00
CA GLY A 7 7.42 -4.16 -6.36
C GLY A 7 8.89 -4.51 -6.64
N SER A 8 9.09 -5.16 -7.78
CA SER A 8 10.38 -5.23 -8.48
C SER A 8 10.13 -4.93 -9.95
N LYS A 9 11.10 -4.33 -10.66
CA LYS A 9 10.96 -4.03 -12.10
C LYS A 9 10.73 -5.26 -12.97
N ASP A 10 11.03 -6.44 -12.43
CA ASP A 10 11.06 -7.70 -13.17
C ASP A 10 9.78 -8.54 -13.00
N LEU A 11 8.82 -8.08 -12.18
CA LEU A 11 7.56 -8.78 -11.95
C LEU A 11 6.41 -8.12 -12.73
N PRO A 12 5.46 -8.92 -13.26
CA PRO A 12 4.28 -8.40 -13.97
C PRO A 12 3.30 -7.71 -13.03
N GLU A 13 3.36 -8.03 -11.74
CA GLU A 13 2.58 -7.44 -10.66
C GLU A 13 3.49 -6.65 -9.72
N CYS A 14 2.94 -5.62 -9.09
CA CYS A 14 3.66 -4.78 -8.12
C CYS A 14 3.16 -5.10 -6.71
N PRO A 15 3.67 -6.16 -6.06
CA PRO A 15 3.25 -6.51 -4.70
C PRO A 15 3.67 -5.43 -3.71
N ILE A 16 2.81 -5.16 -2.73
CA ILE A 16 3.06 -4.21 -1.63
C ILE A 16 2.98 -4.98 -0.32
N GLU A 17 3.99 -4.83 0.53
CA GLU A 17 4.03 -5.42 1.86
C GLU A 17 3.95 -4.35 2.95
N ILE A 18 3.21 -4.65 4.01
CA ILE A 18 3.03 -3.79 5.17
C ILE A 18 3.09 -4.63 6.46
N ASN A 19 3.65 -4.03 7.51
CA ASN A 19 3.62 -4.58 8.85
C ASN A 19 2.48 -3.94 9.66
N ILE A 20 1.65 -4.78 10.28
CA ILE A 20 0.52 -4.35 11.10
C ILE A 20 0.76 -4.76 12.55
N ILE A 21 0.67 -3.80 13.47
CA ILE A 21 0.74 -4.06 14.91
C ILE A 21 -0.61 -4.55 15.45
N PRO A 22 -0.65 -5.28 16.59
CA PRO A 22 -1.88 -5.85 17.13
C PRO A 22 -2.98 -4.81 17.38
N HIS A 23 -2.63 -3.61 17.83
CA HIS A 23 -3.60 -2.54 18.08
C HIS A 23 -4.33 -2.12 16.80
N THR A 24 -3.61 -1.91 15.69
CA THR A 24 -4.22 -1.57 14.40
C THR A 24 -5.10 -2.71 13.88
N LEU A 25 -4.68 -3.96 14.04
CA LEU A 25 -5.47 -5.12 13.65
C LEU A 25 -6.79 -5.22 14.45
N ALA A 26 -6.73 -4.94 15.75
CA ALA A 26 -7.88 -5.00 16.66
C ALA A 26 -8.83 -3.80 16.55
N GLN A 27 -8.35 -2.65 16.06
CA GLN A 27 -9.13 -1.41 15.97
C GLN A 27 -9.59 -1.07 14.54
N THR A 28 -9.31 -1.92 13.55
CA THR A 28 -9.72 -1.72 12.16
C THR A 28 -10.34 -2.99 11.58
N THR A 29 -10.93 -2.90 10.39
CA THR A 29 -11.47 -4.06 9.67
C THR A 29 -10.40 -4.95 9.03
N LEU A 30 -9.12 -4.55 9.09
CA LEU A 30 -8.02 -5.28 8.46
C LEU A 30 -7.86 -6.71 9.00
N GLY A 31 -8.19 -6.95 10.28
CA GLY A 31 -8.12 -8.29 10.88
C GLY A 31 -9.19 -9.27 10.39
N GLN A 32 -10.18 -8.80 9.63
CA GLN A 32 -11.27 -9.63 9.11
C GLN A 32 -11.06 -9.97 7.63
N LEU A 33 -10.12 -9.31 6.96
CA LEU A 33 -9.82 -9.52 5.56
C LEU A 33 -9.19 -10.90 5.31
N LYS A 34 -9.55 -11.50 4.19
CA LYS A 34 -8.98 -12.74 3.68
C LYS A 34 -8.26 -12.47 2.36
N ALA A 35 -7.39 -13.40 1.97
CA ALA A 35 -6.74 -13.32 0.67
C ALA A 35 -7.77 -13.25 -0.46
N GLY A 36 -7.63 -12.25 -1.33
CA GLY A 36 -8.58 -11.97 -2.43
C GLY A 36 -9.65 -10.94 -2.11
N ASP A 37 -9.81 -10.53 -0.84
CA ASP A 37 -10.76 -9.46 -0.50
C ASP A 37 -10.28 -8.11 -1.08
N PRO A 38 -11.18 -7.33 -1.70
CA PRO A 38 -10.82 -6.01 -2.20
C PRO A 38 -10.60 -5.06 -1.02
N VAL A 39 -9.66 -4.13 -1.20
CA VAL A 39 -9.38 -3.05 -0.26
C VAL A 39 -9.34 -1.72 -0.99
N ASN A 40 -9.69 -0.66 -0.28
CA ASN A 40 -9.50 0.69 -0.80
C ASN A 40 -8.02 1.04 -0.68
N LEU A 41 -7.39 1.36 -1.82
CA LEU A 41 -6.00 1.81 -1.88
C LEU A 41 -5.96 3.31 -2.15
N GLU A 42 -5.47 4.08 -1.18
CA GLU A 42 -5.25 5.51 -1.30
C GLU A 42 -3.74 5.80 -1.32
N VAL A 43 -3.29 6.54 -2.32
CA VAL A 43 -1.89 6.97 -2.43
C VAL A 43 -1.65 8.24 -1.63
N ASP A 44 -0.45 8.39 -1.08
CA ASP A 44 -0.06 9.62 -0.40
C ASP A 44 -0.09 10.82 -1.37
N LEU A 45 -0.73 11.90 -0.96
CA LEU A 45 -0.78 13.15 -1.72
C LEU A 45 0.62 13.67 -2.05
N ILE A 46 1.57 13.57 -1.13
CA ILE A 46 2.96 13.99 -1.33
C ILE A 46 3.58 13.18 -2.47
N ALA A 47 3.39 11.86 -2.49
CA ALA A 47 3.90 11.00 -3.55
C ALA A 47 3.37 11.42 -4.93
N ARG A 48 2.09 11.78 -5.01
CA ARG A 48 1.47 12.31 -6.24
C ARG A 48 2.11 13.63 -6.67
N TYR A 49 2.31 14.57 -5.75
CA TYR A 49 2.96 15.86 -6.07
C TYR A 49 4.40 15.68 -6.51
N VAL A 50 5.16 14.78 -5.87
CA VAL A 50 6.54 14.47 -6.26
C VAL A 50 6.59 13.84 -7.65
N ALA A 51 5.70 12.90 -7.97
CA ALA A 51 5.63 12.31 -9.31
C ALA A 51 5.40 13.37 -10.40
N ARG A 52 4.49 14.32 -10.13
CA ARG A 52 4.22 15.47 -10.99
C ARG A 52 5.43 16.39 -11.16
N MET A 53 6.13 16.72 -10.07
CA MET A 53 7.35 17.53 -10.13
C MET A 53 8.47 16.85 -10.93
N LEU A 54 8.53 15.52 -10.90
CA LEU A 54 9.50 14.72 -11.65
C LEU A 54 9.09 14.48 -13.11
N GLY A 55 7.94 15.02 -13.56
CA GLY A 55 7.45 14.87 -14.93
C GLY A 55 7.08 13.44 -15.32
N LYS A 56 6.73 12.60 -14.34
CA LYS A 56 6.34 11.19 -14.53
C LYS A 56 4.82 11.00 -14.65
N GLU A 57 4.12 11.95 -15.27
CA GLU A 57 2.69 11.87 -15.58
C GLU A 57 2.47 11.45 -17.03
#